data_AF-A0A3M1DY01-F1
#
_entry.id   AF-A0A3M1DY01-F1
#
_cell.length_a   1.000
_cell.length_b   1.000
_cell.length_c   1.000
_cell.angle_alpha   90.00
_cell.angle_beta   90.00
_cell.angle_gamma   90.00
#
_symmetry.space_group_name_H-M   'P 1'
#
loop_
_entity.id
_entity.type
_entity.pdbx_description
1 polymer ?
#
loop_
_entity_poly.entity_id
_entity_poly.type
_entity_poly.pdbx_seq_one_letter_code
_entity_poly.pdbx_strand_id
1 'polypeptide(L)'
;MRAFFLHLLSGRLRTVLTVSFALVAALTVGLNALVVSRVINEYLTAAEAERVARDLKLAETFYQLKLDEVAAISHRLVLDQWVVENFPAAARGDREAIGVIDRQITNKIIVLALGGTHLIAVLDADGDLVTGKVLWPNGTLSSALTRGQFGDLPIVRTVLETGEPQAATEIIPREFLAQVGLDGQAFIPLLETPLAAPEPFDPREGTAGLALVGVFPLRDETGRLMGAVLTAYMFNNDYTLVDRIREVAGIDTVTIFLGDLRVSTNVLDEAGRRAIGTRLSQAVRQVVLEEGREYVGRAFV
;
A
#
# COMPACT_ATOMS: atom_id res chain seq x y z
N MET A 1 80.39 -37.58 -21.48
CA MET A 1 79.92 -36.21 -21.12
C MET A 1 78.55 -35.82 -21.70
N ARG A 2 78.05 -36.41 -22.81
CA ARG A 2 76.69 -36.11 -23.33
C ARG A 2 75.52 -36.64 -22.48
N ALA A 3 75.68 -37.80 -21.82
CA ALA A 3 74.60 -38.43 -21.04
C ALA A 3 74.27 -37.71 -19.72
N PHE A 4 75.24 -36.99 -19.13
CA PHE A 4 75.07 -36.28 -17.85
C PHE A 4 74.34 -34.94 -18.01
N PHE A 5 74.61 -34.22 -19.13
CA PHE A 5 73.88 -32.99 -19.47
C PHE A 5 72.41 -33.25 -19.84
N LEU A 6 72.10 -34.38 -20.47
CA LEU A 6 70.72 -34.79 -20.79
C LEU A 6 69.90 -35.17 -19.55
N HIS A 7 70.54 -35.62 -18.46
CA HIS A 7 69.86 -35.98 -17.21
C HIS A 7 69.61 -34.75 -16.30
N LEU A 8 70.46 -33.72 -16.38
CA LEU A 8 70.28 -32.47 -15.64
C LEU A 8 69.23 -31.52 -16.27
N LEU A 9 69.07 -31.56 -17.60
CA LEU A 9 68.09 -30.74 -18.34
C LEU A 9 66.69 -31.39 -18.44
N SER A 10 66.60 -32.72 -18.44
CA SER A 10 65.31 -33.44 -18.62
C SER A 10 64.35 -33.30 -17.43
N GLY A 11 64.87 -33.26 -16.20
CA GLY A 11 64.05 -33.04 -15.00
C GLY A 11 63.51 -31.61 -14.91
N ARG A 12 64.33 -30.60 -15.22
CA ARG A 12 63.92 -29.18 -15.23
C ARG A 12 62.97 -28.86 -16.38
N LEU A 13 63.21 -29.39 -17.58
CA LEU A 13 62.35 -29.14 -18.74
C LEU A 13 60.97 -29.78 -18.55
N ARG A 14 60.90 -31.01 -18.02
CA ARG A 14 59.63 -31.68 -17.72
C ARG A 14 58.80 -30.88 -16.70
N THR A 15 59.42 -30.45 -15.60
CA THR A 15 58.72 -29.66 -14.58
C THR A 15 58.27 -28.31 -15.12
N VAL A 16 59.11 -27.61 -15.89
CA VAL A 16 58.73 -26.34 -16.53
C VAL A 16 57.55 -26.54 -17.49
N LEU A 17 57.58 -27.57 -18.33
CA LEU A 17 56.46 -27.88 -19.24
C LEU A 17 55.18 -28.22 -18.48
N THR A 18 55.25 -29.06 -17.45
CA THR A 18 54.08 -29.42 -16.63
C THR A 18 53.50 -28.21 -15.91
N VAL A 19 54.35 -27.38 -15.31
CA VAL A 19 53.90 -26.15 -14.63
C VAL A 19 53.30 -25.16 -15.61
N SER A 20 53.93 -24.93 -16.77
CA SER A 20 53.38 -24.03 -17.79
C SER A 20 52.04 -24.52 -18.34
N PHE A 21 51.89 -25.83 -18.58
CA PHE A 21 50.63 -26.39 -19.08
C PHE A 21 49.52 -26.31 -18.02
N ALA A 22 49.84 -26.62 -16.76
CA ALA A 22 48.92 -26.47 -15.64
C ALA A 22 48.54 -25.01 -15.40
N LEU A 23 49.48 -24.07 -15.54
CA LEU A 23 49.25 -22.64 -15.40
C LEU A 23 48.32 -22.12 -16.50
N VAL A 24 48.56 -22.50 -17.76
CA VAL A 24 47.68 -22.14 -18.87
C VAL A 24 46.27 -22.68 -18.63
N ALA A 25 46.14 -23.96 -18.27
CA ALA A 25 44.84 -24.56 -17.96
C ALA A 25 44.13 -23.85 -16.80
N ALA A 26 44.84 -23.58 -15.70
CA ALA A 26 44.29 -22.88 -14.53
C ALA A 26 43.87 -21.44 -14.87
N LEU A 27 44.67 -20.72 -15.68
CA LEU A 27 44.34 -19.38 -16.14
C LEU A 27 43.11 -19.38 -17.04
N THR A 28 43.01 -20.31 -17.99
CA THR A 28 41.85 -20.41 -18.88
C THR A 28 40.59 -20.78 -18.10
N VAL A 29 40.66 -21.74 -17.19
CA VAL A 29 39.52 -22.13 -16.33
C VAL A 29 39.12 -20.97 -15.42
N GLY A 30 40.08 -20.29 -14.78
CA GLY A 30 39.82 -19.17 -13.90
C GLY A 30 39.20 -17.98 -14.65
N LEU A 31 39.74 -17.64 -15.83
CA LEU A 31 39.20 -16.56 -16.66
C LEU A 31 37.80 -16.88 -17.18
N ASN A 32 37.58 -18.11 -17.67
CA ASN A 32 36.25 -18.55 -18.10
C ASN A 32 35.25 -18.54 -16.94
N ALA A 33 35.63 -19.03 -15.76
CA ALA A 33 34.78 -19.02 -14.58
C ALA A 33 34.42 -17.58 -14.17
N LEU A 34 35.37 -16.65 -14.21
CA LEU A 34 35.12 -15.23 -13.93
C LEU A 34 34.19 -14.58 -14.95
N VAL A 35 34.40 -14.82 -16.25
CA VAL A 35 33.55 -14.28 -17.32
C VAL A 35 32.15 -14.86 -17.21
N VAL A 36 32.01 -16.18 -17.09
CA VAL A 36 30.70 -16.85 -16.95
C VAL A 36 29.99 -16.38 -15.69
N SER A 37 30.69 -16.26 -14.56
CA SER A 37 30.10 -15.77 -13.31
C SER A 37 29.59 -14.33 -13.44
N ARG A 38 30.33 -13.44 -14.11
CA ARG A 38 29.87 -12.07 -14.37
C ARG A 38 28.64 -12.04 -15.26
N VAL A 39 28.67 -12.77 -16.38
CA VAL A 39 27.53 -12.82 -17.32
C VAL A 39 26.28 -13.38 -16.65
N ILE A 40 26.42 -14.44 -15.85
CA ILE A 40 25.30 -15.02 -15.09
C ILE A 40 24.75 -13.99 -14.08
N ASN A 41 25.61 -13.33 -13.30
CA ASN A 41 25.17 -12.36 -12.30
C ASN A 41 24.48 -11.14 -12.94
N GLU A 42 25.02 -10.61 -14.04
CA GLU A 42 24.42 -9.51 -14.79
C GLU A 42 23.06 -9.91 -15.36
N TYR A 43 22.96 -11.10 -15.97
CA TYR A 43 21.70 -11.62 -16.50
C TYR A 43 20.65 -11.83 -15.40
N LEU A 44 21.03 -12.45 -14.27
CA LEU A 44 20.12 -12.67 -13.14
C LEU A 44 19.63 -11.34 -12.56
N THR A 45 20.53 -10.38 -12.35
CA THR A 45 20.17 -9.07 -11.80
C THR A 45 19.22 -8.31 -12.73
N ALA A 46 19.47 -8.35 -14.05
CA ALA A 46 18.59 -7.73 -15.03
C ALA A 46 17.22 -8.41 -15.09
N ALA A 47 17.18 -9.74 -15.06
CA ALA A 47 15.94 -10.51 -15.08
C ALA A 47 15.11 -10.29 -13.80
N GLU A 48 15.75 -10.22 -12.63
CA GLU A 48 15.10 -9.87 -11.36
C GLU A 48 14.51 -8.46 -11.41
N ALA A 49 15.27 -7.48 -11.90
CA ALA A 49 14.79 -6.10 -12.02
C ALA A 49 13.60 -5.98 -12.98
N GLU A 50 13.62 -6.66 -14.13
CA GLU A 50 12.51 -6.65 -15.08
C GLU A 50 11.24 -7.30 -14.48
N ARG A 51 11.41 -8.40 -13.72
CA ARG A 51 10.29 -9.05 -13.03
C ARG A 51 9.70 -8.13 -11.96
N VAL A 52 10.53 -7.53 -11.10
CA VAL A 52 10.08 -6.61 -10.05
C VAL A 52 9.34 -5.41 -10.63
N ALA A 53 9.86 -4.80 -11.70
CA ALA A 53 9.21 -3.67 -12.36
C ALA A 53 7.82 -4.05 -12.92
N ARG A 54 7.70 -5.24 -13.52
CA ARG A 54 6.43 -5.76 -14.04
C ARG A 54 5.42 -6.01 -12.91
N ASP A 55 5.87 -6.64 -11.83
CA ASP A 55 5.04 -6.94 -10.66
C ASP A 55 4.58 -5.64 -9.98
N LEU A 56 5.47 -4.66 -9.84
CA LEU A 56 5.13 -3.34 -9.31
C LEU A 56 4.09 -2.63 -10.19
N LYS A 57 4.21 -2.70 -11.52
CA LYS A 57 3.24 -2.09 -12.43
C LYS A 57 1.86 -2.73 -12.33
N LEU A 58 1.80 -4.05 -12.16
CA LEU A 58 0.55 -4.77 -11.92
C LEU A 58 -0.05 -4.36 -10.57
N ALA A 59 0.75 -4.32 -9.51
CA ALA A 59 0.31 -3.90 -8.18
C ALA A 59 -0.23 -2.46 -8.19
N GLU A 60 0.47 -1.53 -8.87
CA GLU A 60 0.00 -0.15 -9.09
C GLU A 60 -1.36 -0.13 -9.81
N THR A 61 -1.55 -0.96 -10.81
CA THR A 61 -2.83 -1.06 -11.53
C THR A 61 -3.97 -1.49 -10.60
N PHE A 62 -3.76 -2.51 -9.76
CA PHE A 62 -4.77 -2.93 -8.78
C PHE A 62 -5.03 -1.87 -7.71
N TYR A 63 -3.99 -1.15 -7.30
CA TYR A 63 -4.11 -0.04 -6.36
C TYR A 63 -5.00 1.08 -6.93
N GLN A 64 -4.74 1.51 -8.17
CA GLN A 64 -5.54 2.53 -8.85
C GLN A 64 -6.97 2.07 -9.09
N LEU A 65 -7.17 0.83 -9.54
CA LEU A 65 -8.51 0.25 -9.67
C LEU A 65 -9.28 0.27 -8.35
N LYS A 66 -8.60 0.03 -7.22
CA LYS A 66 -9.24 0.11 -5.91
C LYS A 66 -9.57 1.55 -5.52
N LEU A 67 -8.71 2.52 -5.84
CA LEU A 67 -8.99 3.95 -5.59
C LEU A 67 -10.21 4.41 -6.40
N ASP A 68 -10.26 4.07 -7.69
CA ASP A 68 -11.40 4.37 -8.57
C ASP A 68 -12.69 3.72 -8.06
N GLU A 69 -12.62 2.46 -7.60
CA GLU A 69 -13.75 1.75 -6.99
C GLU A 69 -14.28 2.50 -5.77
N VAL A 70 -13.39 2.95 -4.88
CA VAL A 70 -13.75 3.69 -3.66
C VAL A 70 -14.37 5.05 -4.00
N ALA A 71 -13.75 5.82 -4.90
CA ALA A 71 -14.24 7.13 -5.33
C ALA A 71 -15.57 7.06 -6.10
N ALA A 72 -15.80 5.97 -6.85
CA ALA A 72 -17.05 5.75 -7.54
C ALA A 72 -18.24 5.59 -6.58
N ILE A 73 -18.02 5.21 -5.32
CA ILE A 73 -19.10 5.07 -4.32
C ILE A 73 -19.64 6.45 -3.94
N SER A 74 -18.76 7.39 -3.57
CA SER A 74 -19.13 8.77 -3.28
C SER A 74 -19.84 9.39 -4.47
N HIS A 75 -19.32 9.17 -5.69
CA HIS A 75 -19.95 9.64 -6.93
C HIS A 75 -21.38 9.10 -7.11
N ARG A 76 -21.60 7.79 -6.90
CA ARG A 76 -22.94 7.18 -7.01
C ARG A 76 -23.90 7.59 -5.90
N LEU A 77 -23.40 8.04 -4.75
CA LEU A 77 -24.23 8.54 -3.65
C LEU A 77 -24.69 9.97 -3.88
N VAL A 78 -23.81 10.85 -4.38
CA VAL A 78 -24.18 12.24 -4.66
C VAL A 78 -25.17 12.38 -5.83
N LEU A 79 -25.24 11.37 -6.70
CA LEU A 79 -26.22 11.29 -7.79
C LEU A 79 -27.52 10.53 -7.41
N ASP A 80 -27.61 10.00 -6.19
CA ASP A 80 -28.76 9.23 -5.76
C ASP A 80 -29.91 10.17 -5.36
N GLN A 81 -31.04 10.09 -6.06
CA GLN A 81 -32.19 10.96 -5.83
C GLN A 81 -32.70 10.89 -4.39
N TRP A 82 -32.69 9.70 -3.76
CA TRP A 82 -33.12 9.56 -2.37
C TRP A 82 -32.16 10.28 -1.41
N VAL A 83 -30.87 10.31 -1.72
CA VAL A 83 -29.88 11.04 -0.93
C VAL A 83 -30.09 12.54 -1.10
N VAL A 84 -30.17 13.03 -2.34
CA VAL A 84 -30.31 14.46 -2.66
C VAL A 84 -31.59 15.05 -2.04
N GLU A 85 -32.74 14.39 -2.21
CA GLU A 85 -34.04 14.90 -1.73
C GLU A 85 -34.14 14.93 -0.20
N ASN A 86 -33.56 13.94 0.48
CA ASN A 86 -33.66 13.82 1.94
C ASN A 86 -32.55 14.58 2.67
N PHE A 87 -31.47 14.94 1.98
CA PHE A 87 -30.32 15.58 2.60
C PHE A 87 -30.67 16.86 3.39
N PRO A 88 -31.47 17.82 2.87
CA PRO A 88 -31.78 19.04 3.62
C PRO A 88 -32.48 18.77 4.96
N ALA A 89 -33.37 17.77 5.02
CA ALA A 89 -34.05 17.38 6.25
C ALA A 89 -33.09 16.62 7.19
N ALA A 90 -32.29 15.71 6.64
CA ALA A 90 -31.30 14.95 7.39
C ALA A 90 -30.24 15.85 8.05
N ALA A 91 -29.74 16.87 7.34
CA ALA A 91 -28.80 17.86 7.86
C ALA A 91 -29.36 18.68 9.04
N ARG A 92 -30.70 18.76 9.18
CA ARG A 92 -31.37 19.37 10.34
C ARG A 92 -31.67 18.36 11.46
N GLY A 93 -31.20 17.12 11.35
CA GLY A 93 -31.39 16.06 12.32
C GLY A 93 -32.69 15.27 12.19
N ASP A 94 -33.39 15.36 11.05
CA ASP A 94 -34.60 14.57 10.81
C ASP A 94 -34.26 13.07 10.73
N ARG A 95 -34.85 12.26 11.63
CA ARG A 95 -34.54 10.84 11.76
C ARG A 95 -35.04 9.99 10.60
N GLU A 96 -36.14 10.36 9.98
CA GLU A 96 -36.69 9.63 8.85
C GLU A 96 -35.80 9.85 7.61
N ALA A 97 -35.44 11.11 7.36
CA ALA A 97 -34.53 11.48 6.29
C ALA A 97 -33.13 10.84 6.45
N ILE A 98 -32.57 10.86 7.66
CA ILE A 98 -31.32 10.13 7.99
C ILE A 98 -31.47 8.64 7.68
N GLY A 99 -32.60 8.03 8.08
CA GLY A 99 -32.87 6.60 7.83
C GLY A 99 -32.96 6.24 6.35
N VAL A 100 -33.45 7.15 5.50
CA VAL A 100 -33.45 6.97 4.04
C VAL A 100 -32.02 6.95 3.49
N ILE A 101 -31.20 7.93 3.88
CA ILE A 101 -29.81 8.03 3.42
C ILE A 101 -28.99 6.83 3.93
N ASP A 102 -29.16 6.44 5.21
CA ASP A 102 -28.50 5.27 5.80
C ASP A 102 -28.80 3.97 5.04
N ARG A 103 -30.03 3.82 4.53
CA ARG A 103 -30.41 2.66 3.70
C ARG A 103 -29.70 2.69 2.35
N GLN A 104 -29.54 3.85 1.72
CA GLN A 104 -28.78 3.96 0.47
C GLN A 104 -27.30 3.66 0.67
N ILE A 105 -26.72 4.13 1.78
CA ILE A 105 -25.36 3.76 2.19
C ILE A 105 -25.26 2.24 2.34
N THR A 106 -26.20 1.62 3.05
CA THR A 106 -26.24 0.17 3.28
C THR A 106 -26.31 -0.61 1.97
N ASN A 107 -27.18 -0.21 1.05
CA ASN A 107 -27.33 -0.86 -0.25
C ASN A 107 -26.04 -0.77 -1.08
N LYS A 108 -25.35 0.38 -1.06
CA LYS A 108 -24.14 0.58 -1.87
C LYS A 108 -22.90 -0.03 -1.22
N ILE A 109 -22.80 -0.05 0.11
CA ILE A 109 -21.64 -0.60 0.85
C ILE A 109 -21.60 -2.13 0.82
N ILE A 110 -22.76 -2.79 0.86
CA ILE A 110 -22.84 -4.27 0.84
C ILE A 110 -22.50 -4.83 -0.55
N VAL A 111 -22.80 -4.09 -1.62
CA VAL A 111 -22.42 -4.46 -2.99
C VAL A 111 -20.89 -4.48 -3.18
N LEU A 112 -20.13 -3.85 -2.29
CA LEU A 112 -18.65 -3.83 -2.27
C LEU A 112 -18.02 -5.13 -1.75
N ALA A 113 -18.73 -6.26 -1.76
CA ALA A 113 -18.34 -7.53 -1.15
C ALA A 113 -17.11 -8.23 -1.80
N LEU A 114 -16.11 -7.46 -2.23
CA LEU A 114 -14.72 -7.89 -2.29
C LEU A 114 -14.04 -7.84 -0.90
N GLY A 115 -14.68 -7.24 0.11
CA GLY A 115 -14.22 -7.27 1.51
C GLY A 115 -13.49 -6.00 1.98
N GLY A 116 -13.06 -6.05 3.24
CA GLY A 116 -12.20 -5.08 3.90
C GLY A 116 -12.90 -3.97 4.69
N THR A 117 -12.13 -2.99 5.14
CA THR A 117 -12.57 -1.89 6.01
C THR A 117 -12.95 -0.68 5.20
N HIS A 118 -14.23 -0.29 5.23
CA HIS A 118 -14.74 0.88 4.51
C HIS A 118 -15.45 1.85 5.44
N LEU A 119 -15.32 3.14 5.17
CA LEU A 119 -16.13 4.21 5.75
C LEU A 119 -16.89 4.88 4.61
N ILE A 120 -18.19 5.12 4.83
CA ILE A 120 -18.98 6.04 4.01
C ILE A 120 -19.57 7.08 4.95
N ALA A 121 -19.33 8.35 4.68
CA ALA A 121 -19.79 9.47 5.48
C ALA A 121 -20.43 10.53 4.57
N VAL A 122 -21.65 10.94 4.91
CA VAL A 122 -22.37 12.04 4.28
C VAL A 122 -22.22 13.24 5.21
N LEU A 123 -21.60 14.29 4.70
CA LEU A 123 -21.19 15.49 5.42
C LEU A 123 -22.01 16.68 4.94
N ASP A 124 -22.24 17.65 5.83
CA ASP A 124 -22.79 18.95 5.45
C ASP A 124 -21.72 19.93 4.96
N ALA A 125 -22.16 21.15 4.66
CA ALA A 125 -21.30 22.21 4.13
C ALA A 125 -20.23 22.66 5.12
N ASP A 126 -20.43 22.42 6.42
CA ASP A 126 -19.47 22.70 7.49
C ASP A 126 -18.59 21.48 7.79
N GLY A 127 -18.83 20.35 7.11
CA GLY A 127 -18.10 19.09 7.27
C GLY A 127 -18.62 18.19 8.38
N ASP A 128 -19.73 18.55 9.04
CA ASP A 128 -20.32 17.75 10.10
C ASP A 128 -21.00 16.51 9.53
N LEU A 129 -20.89 15.40 10.26
CA LEU A 129 -21.44 14.11 9.85
C LEU A 129 -22.97 14.11 10.00
N VAL A 130 -23.66 14.10 8.87
CA VAL A 130 -25.12 13.92 8.81
C VAL A 130 -25.46 12.45 9.06
N THR A 131 -24.84 11.55 8.30
CA THR A 131 -24.95 10.10 8.52
C THR A 131 -23.78 9.35 7.90
N GLY A 132 -23.43 8.19 8.45
CA GLY A 132 -22.39 7.34 7.90
C GLY A 132 -22.43 5.91 8.42
N LYS A 133 -21.62 5.05 7.81
CA LYS A 133 -21.42 3.66 8.25
C LYS A 133 -19.98 3.22 8.04
N VAL A 134 -19.55 2.32 8.92
CA VAL A 134 -18.33 1.54 8.78
C VAL A 134 -18.67 0.10 8.44
N LEU A 135 -18.00 -0.45 7.43
CA LEU A 135 -17.93 -1.87 7.14
C LEU A 135 -16.59 -2.39 7.68
N TRP A 136 -16.63 -3.42 8.51
CA TRP A 136 -15.45 -4.05 9.10
C TRP A 136 -14.94 -5.20 8.22
N PRO A 137 -13.66 -5.62 8.37
CA PRO A 137 -13.09 -6.73 7.58
C PRO A 137 -13.87 -8.04 7.65
N ASN A 138 -14.57 -8.31 8.76
CA ASN A 138 -15.40 -9.49 8.97
C ASN A 138 -16.78 -9.41 8.28
N GLY A 139 -17.05 -8.35 7.51
CA GLY A 139 -18.31 -8.12 6.83
C GLY A 139 -19.41 -7.53 7.70
N THR A 140 -19.14 -7.21 8.98
CA THR A 140 -20.12 -6.57 9.85
C THR A 140 -20.23 -5.08 9.56
N LEU A 141 -21.45 -4.54 9.68
CA LEU A 141 -21.71 -3.12 9.53
C LEU A 141 -21.93 -2.47 10.89
N SER A 142 -21.42 -1.26 11.06
CA SER A 142 -21.77 -0.42 12.20
C SER A 142 -23.23 0.00 12.17
N SER A 143 -23.76 0.37 13.33
CA SER A 143 -24.93 1.23 13.42
C SER A 143 -24.71 2.54 12.65
N ALA A 144 -25.79 3.24 12.31
CA ALA A 144 -25.70 4.56 11.69
C ALA A 144 -24.92 5.52 12.59
N LEU A 145 -23.90 6.15 12.02
CA LEU A 145 -23.08 7.18 12.66
C LEU A 145 -23.69 8.54 12.34
N THR A 146 -24.05 9.33 13.34
CA THR A 146 -24.72 10.63 13.15
C THR A 146 -24.00 11.78 13.87
N ARG A 147 -22.74 11.54 14.26
CA ARG A 147 -21.87 12.53 14.89
C ARG A 147 -20.45 12.34 14.41
N GLY A 148 -19.78 13.45 14.16
CA GLY A 148 -18.41 13.52 13.70
C GLY A 148 -18.20 14.79 12.90
N GLN A 149 -16.95 15.22 12.75
CA GLN A 149 -16.57 16.43 12.04
C GLN A 149 -15.31 16.11 11.22
N PHE A 150 -15.45 16.20 9.90
CA PHE A 150 -14.44 15.84 8.91
C PHE A 150 -14.04 17.00 8.00
N GLY A 151 -14.62 18.19 8.17
CA GLY A 151 -14.35 19.38 7.36
C GLY A 151 -12.89 19.85 7.42
N ASP A 152 -12.18 19.54 8.51
CA ASP A 152 -10.75 19.84 8.64
C ASP A 152 -9.81 18.82 7.98
N LEU A 153 -10.34 17.68 7.52
CA LEU A 153 -9.55 16.74 6.74
C LEU A 153 -9.22 17.39 5.37
N PRO A 154 -7.94 17.51 4.97
CA PRO A 154 -7.56 18.34 3.81
C PRO A 154 -8.30 18.02 2.51
N ILE A 155 -8.51 16.74 2.21
CA ILE A 155 -9.26 16.31 1.02
C ILE A 155 -10.72 16.75 1.07
N VAL A 156 -11.37 16.67 2.25
CA VAL A 156 -12.76 17.10 2.44
C VAL A 156 -12.87 18.61 2.32
N ARG A 157 -11.98 19.34 3.01
CA ARG A 157 -11.89 20.80 2.94
C ARG A 157 -11.77 21.27 1.49
N THR A 158 -10.85 20.67 0.73
CA THR A 158 -10.62 21.02 -0.68
C THR A 158 -11.90 20.86 -1.50
N VAL A 159 -12.65 19.77 -1.33
CA VAL A 159 -13.91 19.56 -2.05
C VAL A 159 -14.99 20.55 -1.62
N LEU A 160 -15.13 20.84 -0.32
CA LEU A 160 -16.12 21.80 0.17
C LEU A 160 -15.82 23.24 -0.28
N GLU A 161 -14.54 23.61 -0.39
CA GLU A 161 -14.11 24.94 -0.84
C GLU A 161 -14.20 25.11 -2.37
N THR A 162 -13.75 24.11 -3.13
CA THR A 162 -13.68 24.20 -4.60
C THR A 162 -14.96 23.74 -5.29
N GLY A 163 -15.72 22.85 -4.64
CA GLY A 163 -16.85 22.16 -5.26
C GLY A 163 -16.44 21.14 -6.32
N GLU A 164 -15.16 20.77 -6.41
CA GLU A 164 -14.63 19.78 -7.34
C GLU A 164 -14.35 18.45 -6.61
N PRO A 165 -14.64 17.29 -7.21
CA PRO A 165 -14.38 16.00 -6.58
C PRO A 165 -12.88 15.73 -6.45
N GLN A 166 -12.50 14.99 -5.40
CA GLN A 166 -11.12 14.59 -5.13
C GLN A 166 -11.05 13.08 -4.83
N ALA A 167 -9.97 12.43 -5.28
CA ALA A 167 -9.66 11.06 -4.93
C ALA A 167 -8.15 10.90 -4.75
N ALA A 168 -7.73 10.39 -3.59
CA ALA A 168 -6.31 10.29 -3.25
C ALA A 168 -6.04 9.22 -2.19
N THR A 169 -4.76 8.99 -1.92
CA THR A 169 -4.33 8.28 -0.71
C THR A 169 -4.14 9.28 0.41
N GLU A 170 -4.78 9.03 1.55
CA GLU A 170 -4.78 9.93 2.70
C GLU A 170 -4.26 9.22 3.95
N ILE A 171 -3.56 9.99 4.78
CA ILE A 171 -3.23 9.60 6.15
C ILE A 171 -4.26 10.26 7.06
N ILE A 172 -5.27 9.48 7.48
CA ILE A 172 -6.36 9.95 8.32
C ILE A 172 -5.89 9.95 9.79
N PRO A 173 -5.80 11.12 10.45
CA PRO A 173 -5.38 11.19 11.85
C PRO A 173 -6.33 10.47 12.81
N ARG A 174 -5.80 10.05 13.96
CA ARG A 174 -6.54 9.28 14.97
C ARG A 174 -7.79 10.01 15.45
N GLU A 175 -7.73 11.33 15.59
CA GLU A 175 -8.83 12.16 16.04
C GLU A 175 -10.06 12.11 15.12
N PHE A 176 -9.89 11.89 13.82
CA PHE A 176 -11.00 11.67 12.90
C PHE A 176 -11.52 10.23 12.98
N LEU A 177 -10.60 9.26 13.06
CA LEU A 177 -10.94 7.83 13.13
C LEU A 177 -11.68 7.47 14.42
N ALA A 178 -11.31 8.06 15.55
CA ALA A 178 -11.94 7.82 16.84
C ALA A 178 -13.42 8.25 16.85
N GLN A 179 -13.79 9.26 16.06
CA GLN A 179 -15.19 9.71 15.93
C GLN A 179 -16.09 8.66 15.28
N VAL A 180 -15.52 7.76 14.48
CA VAL A 180 -16.22 6.69 13.77
C VAL A 180 -15.83 5.28 14.25
N GLY A 181 -15.05 5.20 15.33
CA GLY A 181 -14.60 3.94 15.95
C GLY A 181 -13.49 3.19 15.21
N LEU A 182 -12.88 3.80 14.18
CA LEU A 182 -11.83 3.16 13.37
C LEU A 182 -10.43 3.25 13.97
N ASP A 183 -10.24 3.97 15.08
CA ASP A 183 -8.92 4.16 15.70
C ASP A 183 -8.30 2.84 16.18
N GLY A 184 -9.13 1.91 16.68
CA GLY A 184 -8.68 0.57 17.06
C GLY A 184 -8.19 -0.27 15.86
N GLN A 185 -8.86 -0.15 14.71
CA GLN A 185 -8.44 -0.83 13.48
C GLN A 185 -7.18 -0.16 12.87
N ALA A 186 -7.03 1.15 13.03
CA ALA A 186 -5.86 1.88 12.55
C ALA A 186 -4.61 1.65 13.42
N PHE A 187 -4.79 1.37 14.71
CA PHE A 187 -3.68 1.19 15.63
C PHE A 187 -2.83 -0.04 15.27
N ILE A 188 -1.54 0.18 15.08
CA ILE A 188 -0.55 -0.86 14.84
C ILE A 188 0.69 -0.55 15.70
N PRO A 189 1.06 -1.42 16.65
CA PRO A 189 2.25 -1.18 17.47
C PRO A 189 3.50 -1.25 16.61
N LEU A 190 4.41 -0.28 16.80
CA LEU A 190 5.73 -0.31 16.17
C LEU A 190 6.58 -1.40 16.84
N LEU A 191 7.04 -2.34 16.04
CA LEU A 191 7.93 -3.40 16.47
C LEU A 191 9.39 -2.97 16.26
N GLU A 192 10.25 -3.34 17.20
CA GLU A 192 11.68 -3.21 17.01
C GLU A 192 12.09 -4.02 15.78
N THR A 193 12.67 -3.34 14.80
CA THR A 193 12.99 -3.94 13.50
C THR A 193 14.48 -3.74 13.23
N PRO A 194 15.25 -4.83 13.04
CA PRO A 194 16.67 -4.71 12.72
C PRO A 194 16.89 -3.84 11.49
N LEU A 195 17.94 -3.01 11.52
CA LEU A 195 18.32 -2.09 10.44
C LEU A 195 17.31 -0.98 10.12
N ALA A 196 16.19 -0.86 10.85
CA ALA A 196 15.30 0.29 10.70
C ALA A 196 15.94 1.57 11.24
N ALA A 197 15.45 2.72 10.76
CA ALA A 197 15.85 4.00 11.33
C ALA A 197 15.43 4.10 12.81
N PRO A 198 16.15 4.89 13.64
CA PRO A 198 15.83 5.03 15.06
C PRO A 198 14.40 5.51 15.32
N GLU A 199 13.95 6.48 14.53
CA GLU A 199 12.64 7.11 14.65
C GLU A 199 11.74 6.78 13.46
N PRO A 200 10.40 6.78 13.63
CA PRO A 200 9.43 6.65 12.54
C PRO A 200 9.63 7.72 11.45
N PHE A 201 9.15 7.46 10.24
CA PHE A 201 9.22 8.46 9.15
C PHE A 201 8.13 9.52 9.31
N ASP A 202 6.90 9.09 9.59
CA ASP A 202 5.79 9.98 9.95
C ASP A 202 5.46 9.83 11.45
N PRO A 203 5.34 10.94 12.22
CA PRO A 203 5.04 10.87 13.65
C PRO A 203 3.67 10.25 13.97
N ARG A 204 2.79 10.13 12.97
CA ARG A 204 1.47 9.50 13.09
C ARG A 204 1.51 7.98 12.90
N GLU A 205 2.65 7.42 12.52
CA GLU A 205 2.84 5.97 12.42
C GLU A 205 2.39 5.26 13.70
N GLY A 206 1.60 4.20 13.50
CA GLY A 206 1.04 3.37 14.55
C GLY A 206 -0.28 3.90 15.15
N THR A 207 -0.70 5.12 14.81
CA THR A 207 -1.97 5.68 15.32
C THR A 207 -2.91 6.18 14.23
N ALA A 208 -2.39 6.68 13.11
CA ALA A 208 -3.20 7.09 11.95
C ALA A 208 -3.51 5.90 11.03
N GLY A 209 -4.60 6.05 10.27
CA GLY A 209 -5.02 5.10 9.25
C GLY A 209 -4.57 5.57 7.87
N LEU A 210 -3.89 4.71 7.12
CA LEU A 210 -3.68 4.92 5.69
C LEU A 210 -4.93 4.46 4.94
N ALA A 211 -5.48 5.31 4.07
CA ALA A 211 -6.69 4.99 3.34
C ALA A 211 -6.66 5.50 1.90
N LEU A 212 -7.35 4.78 1.01
CA LEU A 212 -7.82 5.33 -0.25
C LEU A 212 -9.09 6.11 0.04
N VAL A 213 -9.16 7.35 -0.41
CA VAL A 213 -10.27 8.25 -0.09
C VAL A 213 -10.83 8.86 -1.37
N GLY A 214 -12.16 8.87 -1.49
CA GLY A 214 -12.91 9.62 -2.49
C GLY A 214 -13.85 10.60 -1.82
N VAL A 215 -13.89 11.84 -2.29
CA VAL A 215 -14.81 12.87 -1.81
C VAL A 215 -15.50 13.52 -2.99
N PHE A 216 -16.83 13.51 -2.99
CA PHE A 216 -17.64 14.14 -4.03
C PHE A 216 -18.58 15.20 -3.43
N PRO A 217 -18.72 16.37 -4.08
CA PRO A 217 -19.63 17.42 -3.62
C PRO A 217 -21.09 16.98 -3.80
N LEU A 218 -21.90 17.15 -2.76
CA LEU A 218 -23.33 16.93 -2.82
C LEU A 218 -24.03 18.24 -3.18
N ARG A 219 -24.80 18.23 -4.27
CA ARG A 219 -25.49 19.41 -4.79
C ARG A 219 -27.00 19.20 -4.84
N ASP A 220 -27.75 20.28 -4.69
CA ASP A 220 -29.19 20.26 -4.95
C ASP A 220 -29.48 20.30 -6.47
N GLU A 221 -30.76 20.22 -6.83
CA GLU A 221 -31.23 20.30 -8.22
C GLU A 221 -30.86 21.62 -8.92
N THR A 222 -30.57 22.68 -8.16
CA THR A 222 -30.14 23.98 -8.68
C THR A 222 -28.62 24.08 -8.87
N GLY A 223 -27.88 23.04 -8.47
CA GLY A 223 -26.42 22.98 -8.51
C GLY A 223 -25.73 23.58 -7.29
N ARG A 224 -26.48 24.01 -6.27
CA ARG A 224 -25.93 24.59 -5.03
C ARG A 224 -25.27 23.50 -4.20
N LEU A 225 -24.05 23.74 -3.73
CA LEU A 225 -23.36 22.86 -2.80
C LEU A 225 -24.13 22.79 -1.48
N MET A 226 -24.47 21.58 -1.04
CA MET A 226 -25.13 21.30 0.24
C MET A 226 -24.20 20.63 1.25
N GLY A 227 -23.15 19.95 0.77
CA GLY A 227 -22.21 19.18 1.58
C GLY A 227 -21.33 18.30 0.71
N ALA A 228 -20.87 17.18 1.25
CA ALA A 228 -20.04 16.21 0.52
C ALA A 228 -20.29 14.77 0.95
N VAL A 229 -19.91 13.82 0.11
CA VAL A 229 -19.87 12.40 0.47
C VAL A 229 -18.42 11.95 0.44
N LEU A 230 -17.93 11.50 1.60
CA LEU A 230 -16.63 10.90 1.83
C LEU A 230 -16.77 9.38 1.80
N THR A 231 -15.92 8.71 1.03
CA THR A 231 -15.71 7.26 1.11
C THR A 231 -14.24 6.95 1.36
N ALA A 232 -13.96 5.98 2.22
CA ALA A 232 -12.60 5.55 2.50
C ALA A 232 -12.50 4.02 2.55
N TYR A 233 -11.40 3.48 2.02
CA TYR A 233 -10.96 2.10 2.24
C TYR A 233 -9.65 2.14 3.03
N MET A 234 -9.65 1.60 4.25
CA MET A 234 -8.50 1.68 5.15
C MET A 234 -7.61 0.43 5.03
N PHE A 235 -6.30 0.64 4.93
CA PHE A 235 -5.32 -0.44 4.77
C PHE A 235 -4.90 -1.08 6.10
N ASN A 236 -4.89 -0.32 7.19
CA ASN A 236 -4.40 -0.82 8.47
C ASN A 236 -5.19 -2.05 8.91
N ASN A 237 -4.47 -3.14 9.20
CA ASN A 237 -5.04 -4.44 9.58
C ASN A 237 -6.05 -5.00 8.55
N ASP A 238 -5.96 -4.56 7.29
CA ASP A 238 -6.79 -5.00 6.18
C ASP A 238 -5.94 -5.68 5.10
N TYR A 239 -6.18 -6.96 4.85
CA TYR A 239 -5.33 -7.76 3.95
C TYR A 239 -5.98 -8.03 2.60
N THR A 240 -7.19 -7.53 2.38
CA THR A 240 -8.00 -7.88 1.21
C THR A 240 -7.32 -7.48 -0.10
N LEU A 241 -6.77 -6.26 -0.20
CA LEU A 241 -6.10 -5.82 -1.43
C LEU A 241 -4.79 -6.58 -1.68
N VAL A 242 -3.95 -6.74 -0.66
CA VAL A 242 -2.64 -7.42 -0.80
C VAL A 242 -2.79 -8.90 -1.14
N ASP A 243 -3.80 -9.57 -0.56
CA ASP A 243 -4.12 -10.96 -0.90
C ASP A 243 -4.71 -11.07 -2.30
N ARG A 244 -5.60 -10.15 -2.70
CA ARG A 244 -6.16 -10.13 -4.06
C ARG A 244 -5.08 -9.91 -5.13
N ILE A 245 -4.12 -9.02 -4.88
CA ILE A 245 -2.99 -8.81 -5.79
C ILE A 245 -2.17 -10.10 -5.90
N ARG A 246 -1.87 -10.77 -4.79
CA ARG A 246 -1.17 -12.06 -4.79
C ARG A 246 -1.89 -13.10 -5.64
N GLU A 247 -3.20 -13.27 -5.41
CA GLU A 247 -4.01 -14.29 -6.06
C GLU A 247 -4.21 -14.04 -7.57
N VAL A 248 -4.47 -12.79 -7.95
CA VAL A 248 -4.84 -12.46 -9.34
C VAL A 248 -3.61 -12.12 -10.19
N ALA A 249 -2.64 -11.41 -9.64
CA ALA A 249 -1.43 -11.01 -10.37
C ALA A 249 -0.30 -12.06 -10.30
N GLY A 250 -0.41 -13.07 -9.43
CA GLY A 250 0.62 -14.09 -9.25
C GLY A 250 1.90 -13.55 -8.60
N ILE A 251 1.78 -12.44 -7.86
CA ILE A 251 2.90 -11.81 -7.14
C ILE A 251 3.07 -12.50 -5.80
N ASP A 252 4.29 -12.95 -5.48
CA ASP A 252 4.56 -13.75 -4.28
C ASP A 252 4.21 -12.99 -2.99
N THR A 253 4.69 -11.75 -2.88
CA THR A 253 4.56 -10.93 -1.67
C THR A 253 4.16 -9.50 -2.00
N VAL A 254 3.18 -8.97 -1.27
CA VAL A 254 2.64 -7.63 -1.44
C VAL A 254 2.48 -7.00 -0.07
N THR A 255 2.96 -5.76 0.07
CA THR A 255 2.96 -5.04 1.34
C THR A 255 2.69 -3.56 1.09
N ILE A 256 1.87 -2.96 1.96
CA ILE A 256 1.56 -1.53 1.99
C ILE A 256 2.14 -0.94 3.28
N PHE A 257 2.84 0.18 3.14
CA PHE A 257 3.46 0.92 4.24
C PHE A 257 2.80 2.31 4.38
N LEU A 258 2.61 2.76 5.62
CA LEU A 258 2.39 4.17 5.96
C LEU A 258 3.74 4.71 6.41
N GLY A 259 4.32 5.63 5.64
CA GLY A 259 5.71 6.04 5.85
C GLY A 259 6.63 4.82 5.82
N ASP A 260 7.33 4.54 6.92
CA ASP A 260 8.16 3.34 7.06
C ASP A 260 7.47 2.18 7.80
N LEU A 261 6.26 2.37 8.33
CA LEU A 261 5.49 1.36 9.07
C LEU A 261 4.70 0.44 8.15
N ARG A 262 4.87 -0.86 8.31
CA ARG A 262 4.09 -1.88 7.61
C ARG A 262 2.66 -1.98 8.16
N VAL A 263 1.67 -1.57 7.37
CA VAL A 263 0.25 -1.51 7.79
C VAL A 263 -0.63 -2.63 7.24
N SER A 264 -0.24 -3.21 6.08
CA SER A 264 -0.91 -4.36 5.47
C SER A 264 0.10 -5.21 4.70
N THR A 265 0.06 -6.53 4.89
CA THR A 265 0.96 -7.45 4.17
C THR A 265 0.33 -8.82 4.00
N ASN A 266 0.70 -9.51 2.93
CA ASN A 266 0.42 -10.93 2.77
C ASN A 266 1.55 -11.84 3.34
N VAL A 267 2.64 -11.25 3.85
CA VAL A 267 3.76 -11.96 4.48
C VAL A 267 3.39 -12.42 5.89
N LEU A 268 3.81 -13.64 6.25
CA LEU A 268 3.60 -14.22 7.57
C LEU A 268 4.89 -14.19 8.40
N ASP A 269 4.76 -13.94 9.71
CA ASP A 269 5.82 -14.10 10.69
C ASP A 269 6.05 -15.58 11.04
N GLU A 270 7.06 -15.87 11.87
CA GLU A 270 7.38 -17.23 12.32
C GLU A 270 6.22 -17.90 13.09
N ALA A 271 5.31 -17.11 13.67
CA ALA A 271 4.12 -17.58 14.37
C ALA A 271 2.90 -17.74 13.44
N GLY A 272 3.05 -17.54 12.13
CA GLY A 272 1.99 -17.66 11.13
C GLY A 272 1.01 -16.49 11.10
N ARG A 273 1.32 -15.37 11.75
CA ARG A 273 0.49 -14.15 11.76
C ARG A 273 0.98 -13.18 10.70
N ARG A 274 0.17 -12.20 10.30
CA ARG A 274 0.61 -11.15 9.38
C ARG A 274 1.75 -10.35 10.01
N ALA A 275 2.84 -10.19 9.27
CA ALA A 275 4.06 -9.55 9.76
C ALA A 275 3.96 -8.01 9.77
N ILE A 276 2.85 -7.43 10.23
CA ILE A 276 2.64 -5.97 10.37
C ILE A 276 3.37 -5.38 11.58
N GLY A 277 3.50 -4.06 11.64
CA GLY A 277 4.15 -3.37 12.76
C GLY A 277 5.68 -3.26 12.65
N THR A 278 6.30 -4.02 11.74
CA THR A 278 7.71 -3.86 11.38
C THR A 278 7.92 -2.63 10.49
N ARG A 279 9.17 -2.15 10.42
CA ARG A 279 9.55 -0.96 9.68
C ARG A 279 10.52 -1.22 8.53
N LEU A 280 10.57 -0.35 7.54
CA LEU A 280 11.58 -0.40 6.47
C LEU A 280 12.99 -0.29 7.06
N SER A 281 13.96 -0.93 6.40
CA SER A 281 15.37 -0.68 6.72
C SER A 281 15.74 0.76 6.35
N GLN A 282 16.71 1.34 7.06
CA GLN A 282 17.19 2.70 6.83
C GLN A 282 17.65 2.90 5.37
N ALA A 283 18.28 1.88 4.76
CA ALA A 283 18.71 1.93 3.38
C ALA A 283 17.53 2.06 2.39
N VAL A 284 16.42 1.34 2.64
CA VAL A 284 15.22 1.42 1.79
C VAL A 284 14.47 2.72 2.04
N ARG A 285 14.36 3.15 3.31
CA ARG A 285 13.79 4.46 3.68
C ARG A 285 14.46 5.61 2.94
N GLN A 286 15.80 5.64 2.91
CA GLN A 286 16.55 6.67 2.19
C GLN A 286 16.17 6.74 0.71
N VAL A 287 16.17 5.60 0.02
CA VAL A 287 15.91 5.56 -1.44
C VAL A 287 14.45 5.86 -1.77
N VAL A 288 13.51 5.30 -1.02
CA VAL A 288 12.09 5.37 -1.37
C VAL A 288 11.42 6.62 -0.81
N LEU A 289 11.58 6.88 0.49
CA LEU A 289 10.83 7.94 1.18
C LEU A 289 11.53 9.30 1.13
N GLU A 290 12.87 9.33 1.18
CA GLU A 290 13.61 10.60 1.14
C GLU A 290 13.97 11.04 -0.28
N GLU A 291 14.35 10.11 -1.15
CA GLU A 291 14.74 10.43 -2.54
C GLU A 291 13.61 10.24 -3.56
N GLY A 292 12.51 9.57 -3.20
CA GLY A 292 11.38 9.33 -4.10
C GLY A 292 11.68 8.37 -5.25
N ARG A 293 12.65 7.45 -5.09
CA ARG A 293 13.08 6.52 -6.13
C ARG A 293 12.60 5.10 -5.85
N GLU A 294 12.35 4.34 -6.92
CA GLU A 294 12.10 2.91 -6.80
C GLU A 294 13.34 2.17 -6.27
N TYR A 295 13.12 1.18 -5.41
CA TYR A 295 14.17 0.34 -4.86
C TYR A 295 14.02 -1.10 -5.36
N VAL A 296 15.05 -1.63 -6.01
CA VAL A 296 15.16 -3.03 -6.40
C VAL A 296 16.31 -3.67 -5.62
N GLY A 297 15.98 -4.70 -4.84
CA GLY A 297 16.96 -5.41 -4.03
C GLY A 297 16.30 -6.44 -3.14
N ARG A 298 17.10 -7.08 -2.30
CA ARG A 298 16.58 -8.05 -1.33
C ARG A 298 15.80 -7.32 -0.25
N ALA A 299 14.56 -7.74 -0.03
CA ALA A 299 13.79 -7.35 1.13
C ALA A 299 14.32 -8.11 2.36
N PHE A 300 14.55 -7.39 3.45
CA PHE A 300 14.72 -8.01 4.77
C PHE A 300 13.32 -8.20 5.34
N VAL A 301 12.93 -9.45 5.57
CA VAL A 301 11.62 -9.85 6.07
C VAL A 301 11.71 -10.32 7.50
#